data_AF-A0A842R8D9-F1
#
_entry.id   AF-A0A842R8D9-F1
#
_cell.length_a   1.000
_cell.length_b   1.000
_cell.length_c   1.000
_cell.angle_alpha   90.00
_cell.angle_beta   90.00
_cell.angle_gamma   90.00
#
_symmetry.space_group_name_H-M   'P 1'
#
loop_
_entity.id
_entity.type
_entity.pdbx_description
1 polymer ?
#
loop_
_entity_poly.entity_id
_entity_poly.type
_entity_poly.pdbx_seq_one_letter_code
_entity_poly.pdbx_strand_id
1 'polypeptide(L)'
;MIHSLFIIDHGIAIFTHHFKNETAIDAQLLSGFLSAIGSFAQETFQTGLQTIHIRNGEKMNFYVEQDHGLIFCAISNEKDNNKLLLKILKQISEAFIDEKGEVFTSPSRSDIAKYKDFSDTLEKIMRGRATPRNAGMIILGLVLGLIVLFVSFFIFLIIIDILTLPENYIIMVAIYFLTGFMLLSSWIAGFFAGNQMIGLYAGIVFFAIFVVGIFLFLKVLLLYIVMFGPFTFLACVTGGYWGGAKGDMKKLYPIQDRSNPRKEAPTVSNQ
;
A
#
# COMPACT_ATOMS: atom_id res chain seq x y z
N MET A 1 -8.89 2.84 0.14
CA MET A 1 -9.06 4.29 0.42
C MET A 1 -9.99 4.40 1.59
N ILE A 2 -9.88 5.49 2.35
CA ILE A 2 -10.82 5.77 3.44
C ILE A 2 -12.22 5.92 2.82
N HIS A 3 -13.16 5.08 3.25
CA HIS A 3 -14.57 5.15 2.85
C HIS A 3 -15.29 6.23 3.66
N SER A 4 -15.04 6.25 4.98
CA SER A 4 -15.63 7.21 5.91
C SER A 4 -14.62 7.62 6.97
N LEU A 5 -14.64 8.90 7.35
CA LEU A 5 -13.87 9.47 8.45
C LEU A 5 -14.82 10.02 9.51
N PHE A 6 -14.52 9.74 10.78
CA PHE A 6 -15.21 10.27 11.95
C PHE A 6 -14.18 10.92 12.87
N ILE A 7 -14.53 12.08 13.41
CA ILE A 7 -13.78 12.73 14.50
C ILE A 7 -14.72 12.78 15.69
N ILE A 8 -14.31 12.13 16.77
CA ILE A 8 -15.11 11.92 17.98
C ILE A 8 -14.46 12.67 19.12
N ASP A 9 -15.32 13.31 19.89
CA ASP A 9 -14.97 14.13 21.03
C ASP A 9 -15.84 13.73 22.22
N HIS A 10 -15.23 13.13 23.25
CA HIS A 10 -15.93 12.64 24.43
C HIS A 10 -17.21 11.81 24.14
N GLY A 11 -17.20 11.01 23.08
CA GLY A 11 -18.35 10.17 22.67
C GLY A 11 -19.31 10.82 21.69
N ILE A 12 -19.10 12.07 21.30
CA ILE A 12 -19.91 12.79 20.31
C ILE A 12 -19.14 12.85 18.99
N ALA A 13 -19.76 12.42 17.89
CA ALA A 13 -19.18 12.65 16.57
C ALA A 13 -19.32 14.14 16.19
N ILE A 14 -18.22 14.89 16.23
CA ILE A 14 -18.19 16.32 15.91
C ILE A 14 -17.93 16.59 14.43
N PHE A 15 -17.36 15.63 13.72
CA PHE A 15 -17.17 15.69 12.28
C PHE A 15 -17.35 14.31 11.66
N THR A 16 -17.98 14.26 10.50
CA THR A 16 -18.14 13.03 9.71
C THR A 16 -18.05 13.38 8.24
N HIS A 17 -17.28 12.59 7.50
CA HIS A 17 -17.14 12.74 6.06
C HIS A 17 -17.15 11.37 5.38
N HIS A 18 -18.01 11.22 4.38
CA HIS A 18 -18.15 9.99 3.61
C HIS A 18 -17.63 10.21 2.19
N PHE A 19 -16.54 9.53 1.84
CA PHE A 19 -15.96 9.58 0.48
C PHE A 19 -16.70 8.68 -0.50
N LYS A 20 -17.48 7.73 0.02
CA LYS A 20 -18.32 6.82 -0.76
C LYS A 20 -19.78 7.07 -0.39
N ASN A 21 -20.65 7.08 -1.39
CA ASN A 21 -22.10 7.09 -1.21
C ASN A 21 -22.55 5.73 -0.65
N GLU A 22 -22.32 5.50 0.64
CA GLU A 22 -22.82 4.33 1.36
C GLU A 22 -23.94 4.73 2.32
N THR A 23 -24.70 3.71 2.74
CA THR A 23 -25.76 3.82 3.74
C THR A 23 -25.25 4.61 4.94
N ALA A 24 -25.97 5.69 5.27
CA ALA A 24 -25.66 6.56 6.40
C ALA A 24 -25.60 5.72 7.68
N ILE A 25 -24.38 5.41 8.12
CA ILE A 25 -24.14 4.91 9.46
C ILE A 25 -24.50 6.07 10.40
N ASP A 26 -25.33 5.82 11.40
CA ASP A 26 -25.60 6.81 12.43
C ASP A 26 -24.29 7.12 13.17
N ALA A 27 -23.74 8.31 12.90
CA ALA A 27 -22.45 8.73 13.42
C ALA A 27 -22.45 8.83 14.95
N GLN A 28 -23.59 9.16 15.57
CA GLN A 28 -23.68 9.30 17.03
C GLN A 28 -23.79 7.93 17.71
N LEU A 29 -24.53 6.99 17.11
CA LEU A 29 -24.53 5.61 17.58
C LEU A 29 -23.12 5.01 17.49
N LEU A 30 -22.43 5.24 16.37
CA LEU A 30 -21.07 4.78 16.18
C LEU A 30 -20.12 5.42 17.20
N SER A 31 -20.20 6.73 17.45
CA SER A 31 -19.32 7.40 18.40
C SER A 31 -19.53 6.92 19.84
N GLY A 32 -20.78 6.75 20.28
CA GLY A 32 -21.09 6.21 21.60
C GLY A 32 -20.54 4.80 21.79
N PHE A 33 -20.70 3.94 20.79
CA PHE A 33 -20.15 2.59 20.79
C PHE A 33 -18.61 2.59 20.85
N LEU A 34 -17.96 3.40 20.00
CA LEU A 34 -16.50 3.46 19.94
C LEU A 34 -15.88 4.03 21.21
N SER A 35 -16.51 5.01 21.84
CA SER A 35 -16.06 5.54 23.12
C SER A 35 -16.20 4.51 24.24
N ALA A 36 -17.30 3.77 24.30
CA ALA A 36 -17.46 2.69 25.28
C ALA A 36 -16.38 1.61 25.12
N ILE A 37 -16.09 1.19 23.87
CA ILE A 37 -15.02 0.24 23.59
C ILE A 37 -13.65 0.82 23.92
N GLY A 38 -13.40 2.08 23.57
CA GLY A 38 -12.14 2.76 23.84
C GLY A 38 -11.83 2.81 25.33
N SER A 39 -12.81 3.21 26.15
CA SER A 39 -12.70 3.22 27.61
C SER A 39 -12.47 1.82 28.17
N PHE A 40 -13.19 0.81 27.67
CA PHE A 40 -12.98 -0.58 28.08
C PHE A 40 -11.58 -1.09 27.75
N ALA A 41 -11.10 -0.83 26.53
CA ALA A 41 -9.78 -1.28 26.08
C ALA A 41 -8.66 -0.62 26.91
N GLN A 42 -8.80 0.68 27.16
CA GLN A 42 -7.84 1.43 27.97
C GLN A 42 -7.77 0.90 29.41
N GLU A 43 -8.92 0.63 30.03
CA GLU A 43 -8.98 0.12 31.41
C GLU A 43 -8.44 -1.31 31.51
N THR A 44 -8.81 -2.17 30.56
CA THR A 44 -8.50 -3.61 30.64
C THR A 44 -7.08 -3.93 30.21
N PHE A 45 -6.60 -3.29 29.14
CA PHE A 45 -5.35 -3.66 28.49
C PHE A 45 -4.27 -2.58 28.60
N GLN A 46 -4.55 -1.44 29.26
CA GLN A 46 -3.67 -0.28 29.33
C GLN A 46 -3.18 0.20 27.96
N THR A 47 -3.89 -0.21 26.91
CA THR A 47 -3.56 0.05 25.51
C THR A 47 -4.83 0.52 24.81
N GLY A 48 -4.68 1.53 23.95
CA GLY A 48 -5.79 2.06 23.17
C GLY A 48 -6.20 1.11 22.03
N LEU A 49 -7.43 1.29 21.55
CA LEU A 49 -7.93 0.63 20.36
C LEU A 49 -7.15 1.10 19.12
N GLN A 50 -6.60 0.17 18.33
CA GLN A 50 -5.83 0.52 17.11
C GLN A 50 -6.56 0.17 15.81
N THR A 51 -7.16 -1.02 15.73
CA THR A 51 -7.87 -1.48 14.53
C THR A 51 -9.02 -2.42 14.90
N ILE A 52 -10.17 -2.26 14.26
CA ILE A 52 -11.29 -3.21 14.30
C ILE A 52 -11.53 -3.73 12.88
N HIS A 53 -11.57 -5.05 12.71
CA HIS A 53 -11.98 -5.66 11.45
C HIS A 53 -13.51 -5.71 11.36
N ILE A 54 -14.06 -5.22 10.26
CA ILE A 54 -15.50 -5.22 9.98
C ILE A 54 -15.77 -6.32 8.95
N ARG A 55 -16.95 -6.94 9.01
CA ARG A 55 -17.36 -7.89 7.96
C ARG A 55 -17.35 -7.22 6.59
N ASN A 56 -17.17 -8.01 5.53
CA ASN A 56 -17.16 -7.56 4.12
C ASN A 56 -15.85 -6.90 3.61
N GLY A 57 -14.72 -7.22 4.23
CA GLY A 57 -13.39 -6.77 3.75
C GLY A 57 -13.11 -5.30 4.05
N GLU A 58 -13.67 -4.81 5.16
CA GLU A 58 -13.45 -3.45 5.67
C GLU A 58 -12.78 -3.50 7.03
N LYS A 59 -12.15 -2.40 7.39
CA LYS A 59 -11.57 -2.22 8.71
C LYS A 59 -11.63 -0.76 9.14
N MET A 60 -11.67 -0.58 10.44
CA MET A 60 -11.69 0.69 11.12
C MET A 60 -10.35 0.90 11.81
N ASN A 61 -9.65 1.98 11.48
CA ASN A 61 -8.38 2.35 12.10
C ASN A 61 -8.59 3.58 12.98
N PHE A 62 -7.87 3.61 14.10
CA PHE A 62 -8.00 4.65 15.12
C PHE A 62 -6.68 5.39 15.31
N TYR A 63 -6.78 6.69 15.53
CA TYR A 63 -5.71 7.53 16.03
C TYR A 63 -6.28 8.39 17.16
N VAL A 64 -5.69 8.30 18.35
CA VAL A 64 -6.13 9.03 19.54
C VAL A 64 -5.16 10.17 19.79
N GLU A 65 -5.68 11.39 19.82
CA GLU A 65 -4.92 12.58 20.20
C GLU A 65 -5.21 12.91 21.66
N GLN A 66 -4.22 12.68 22.52
CA GLN A 66 -4.42 12.69 23.97
C GLN A 66 -4.60 14.10 24.51
N ASP A 67 -3.87 15.08 23.96
CA ASP A 67 -3.85 16.45 24.48
C ASP A 67 -5.22 17.14 24.35
N HIS A 68 -5.98 16.76 23.32
CA HIS A 68 -7.30 17.33 23.04
C HIS A 68 -8.45 16.36 23.36
N GLY A 69 -8.14 15.11 23.74
CA GLY A 69 -9.15 14.07 23.97
C GLY A 69 -9.94 13.70 22.71
N LEU A 70 -9.32 13.79 21.53
CA LEU A 70 -9.98 13.54 20.25
C LEU A 70 -9.64 12.14 19.73
N ILE A 71 -10.62 11.49 19.12
CA ILE A 71 -10.46 10.19 18.47
C ILE A 71 -10.76 10.35 16.99
N PHE A 72 -9.77 10.08 16.16
CA PHE A 72 -9.87 10.06 14.71
C PHE A 72 -10.04 8.62 14.25
N CYS A 73 -11.12 8.36 13.52
CA CYS A 73 -11.51 7.02 13.10
C CYS A 73 -11.75 7.00 11.59
N ALA A 74 -11.09 6.07 10.89
CA ALA A 74 -11.29 5.87 9.45
C ALA A 74 -11.74 4.44 9.14
N ILE A 75 -12.87 4.31 8.46
CA ILE A 75 -13.27 3.07 7.79
C ILE A 75 -12.56 3.01 6.44
N SER A 76 -11.94 1.87 6.14
CA SER A 76 -11.11 1.66 4.95
C SER A 76 -11.20 0.22 4.47
N ASN A 77 -10.64 -0.05 3.29
CA ASN A 77 -10.55 -1.41 2.79
C ASN A 77 -9.55 -2.23 3.63
N GLU A 78 -9.85 -3.49 3.89
CA GLU A 78 -8.97 -4.40 4.66
C GLU A 78 -7.56 -4.49 4.06
N LYS A 79 -7.43 -4.34 2.74
CA LYS A 79 -6.16 -4.39 2.02
C LYS A 79 -5.29 -3.15 2.18
N ASP A 80 -5.84 -2.02 2.65
CA ASP A 80 -5.05 -0.79 2.84
C ASP A 80 -3.95 -1.00 3.91
N ASN A 81 -2.84 -0.28 3.85
CA ASN A 81 -1.78 -0.46 4.85
C ASN A 81 -2.08 0.31 6.15
N ASN A 82 -2.10 -0.36 7.31
CA ASN A 82 -2.40 0.28 8.61
C ASN A 82 -1.41 1.40 8.97
N LYS A 83 -0.11 1.23 8.68
CA LYS A 83 0.90 2.27 8.96
C LYS A 83 0.67 3.52 8.11
N LEU A 84 0.27 3.33 6.85
CA LEU A 84 -0.11 4.45 5.98
C LEU A 84 -1.38 5.15 6.48
N LEU A 85 -2.41 4.38 6.85
CA LEU A 85 -3.66 4.93 7.39
C LEU A 85 -3.41 5.72 8.67
N LEU A 86 -2.62 5.20 9.61
CA LEU A 86 -2.26 5.89 10.84
C LEU A 86 -1.50 7.19 10.55
N LYS A 87 -0.57 7.17 9.59
CA LYS A 87 0.13 8.39 9.14
C LYS A 87 -0.83 9.43 8.56
N ILE A 88 -1.82 9.00 7.78
CA ILE A 88 -2.83 9.90 7.20
C ILE A 88 -3.73 10.46 8.30
N LEU A 89 -4.21 9.61 9.23
CA LEU A 89 -5.02 10.03 10.36
C LEU A 89 -4.30 11.05 11.24
N LYS A 90 -3.00 10.85 11.51
CA LYS A 90 -2.18 11.82 12.21
C LYS A 90 -2.06 13.16 11.46
N GLN A 91 -1.91 13.14 10.14
CA GLN A 91 -1.89 14.37 9.34
C GLN A 91 -3.24 15.09 9.37
N ILE A 92 -4.34 14.33 9.37
CA ILE A 92 -5.69 14.86 9.52
C ILE A 92 -5.88 15.47 10.91
N SER A 93 -5.37 14.83 11.97
CA SER A 93 -5.51 15.34 13.33
C SER A 93 -4.75 16.62 13.55
N GLU A 94 -3.49 16.69 13.09
CA GLU A 94 -2.68 17.92 13.12
C GLU A 94 -3.40 19.05 12.40
N ALA A 95 -3.85 18.83 11.16
CA ALA A 95 -4.58 19.85 10.39
C ALA A 95 -5.90 20.27 11.03
N PHE A 96 -6.64 19.33 11.64
CA PHE A 96 -7.90 19.62 12.31
C PHE A 96 -7.69 20.49 13.55
N ILE A 97 -6.66 20.19 14.35
CA ILE A 97 -6.33 20.96 15.56
C ILE A 97 -5.78 22.33 15.20
N ASP A 98 -4.95 22.42 14.17
CA ASP A 98 -4.44 23.71 13.70
C ASP A 98 -5.59 24.63 13.22
N GLU A 99 -6.60 24.07 12.55
CA GLU A 99 -7.73 24.84 12.01
C GLU A 99 -8.84 25.12 13.06
N LYS A 100 -9.07 24.18 13.99
CA LYS A 100 -10.22 24.20 14.92
C LYS A 100 -9.83 24.30 16.40
N GLY A 101 -8.54 24.43 16.70
CA GLY A 101 -7.97 24.44 18.06
C GLY A 101 -8.67 25.43 19.00
N GLU A 102 -8.94 26.63 18.52
CA GLU A 102 -9.61 27.70 19.29
C GLU A 102 -11.05 27.33 19.68
N VAL A 103 -11.72 26.45 18.93
CA VAL A 103 -13.09 26.01 19.25
C VAL A 103 -13.10 25.16 20.51
N PHE A 104 -12.02 24.40 20.78
CA PHE A 104 -11.92 23.52 21.95
C PHE A 104 -11.72 24.24 23.28
N THR A 105 -11.24 25.48 23.27
CA THR A 105 -11.16 26.32 24.48
C THR A 105 -12.50 27.00 24.79
N SER A 106 -13.42 27.02 23.83
CA SER A 106 -14.74 27.62 24.01
C SER A 106 -15.74 26.65 24.66
N PRO A 107 -16.69 27.13 25.47
CA PRO A 107 -17.77 26.29 26.01
C PRO A 107 -18.74 25.76 24.93
N SER A 108 -18.59 26.21 23.68
CA SER A 108 -19.44 25.85 22.54
C SER A 108 -18.91 24.65 21.73
N ARG A 109 -18.07 23.81 22.33
CA ARG A 109 -17.43 22.65 21.70
C ARG A 109 -18.42 21.66 21.07
N SER A 110 -19.64 21.58 21.59
CA SER A 110 -20.71 20.71 21.13
C SER A 110 -21.41 21.16 19.84
N ASP A 111 -21.12 22.36 19.33
CA ASP A 111 -21.74 22.85 18.09
C ASP A 111 -21.08 22.25 16.85
N ILE A 112 -21.64 21.14 16.37
CA ILE A 112 -21.18 20.36 15.21
C ILE A 112 -21.07 21.24 13.94
N ALA A 113 -21.87 22.29 13.81
CA ALA A 113 -21.88 23.12 12.61
C ALA A 113 -20.53 23.82 12.36
N LYS A 114 -19.75 24.07 13.41
CA LYS A 114 -18.46 24.78 13.37
C LYS A 114 -17.32 23.98 12.73
N TYR A 115 -17.51 22.68 12.54
CA TYR A 115 -16.50 21.77 11.99
C TYR A 115 -16.76 21.39 10.53
N LYS A 116 -17.90 21.76 9.94
CA LYS A 116 -18.32 21.29 8.60
C LYS A 116 -17.39 21.72 7.47
N ASP A 117 -16.82 22.91 7.58
CA ASP A 117 -15.87 23.53 6.66
C ASP A 117 -14.52 22.79 6.59
N PHE A 118 -14.19 21.96 7.57
CA PHE A 118 -12.99 21.12 7.52
C PHE A 118 -12.97 20.13 6.35
N SER A 119 -14.13 19.87 5.73
CA SER A 119 -14.25 19.00 4.55
C SER A 119 -13.29 19.40 3.43
N ASP A 120 -13.09 20.69 3.18
CA ASP A 120 -12.21 21.17 2.11
C ASP A 120 -10.73 20.87 2.41
N THR A 121 -10.32 21.03 3.68
CA THR A 121 -8.97 20.71 4.14
C THR A 121 -8.73 19.21 4.08
N LEU A 122 -9.72 18.40 4.49
CA LEU A 122 -9.67 16.95 4.38
C LEU A 122 -9.50 16.49 2.92
N GLU A 123 -10.27 17.05 1.99
CA GLU A 123 -10.16 16.72 0.57
C GLU A 123 -8.77 17.03 0.01
N LYS A 124 -8.16 18.16 0.41
CA LYS A 124 -6.79 18.52 0.04
C LYS A 124 -5.77 17.49 0.55
N ILE A 125 -5.91 17.03 1.79
CA ILE A 125 -5.02 15.99 2.38
C ILE A 125 -5.15 14.66 1.63
N MET A 126 -6.38 14.31 1.23
CA MET A 126 -6.68 13.05 0.55
C MET A 126 -6.32 13.06 -0.95
N ARG A 127 -6.19 14.23 -1.56
CA ARG A 127 -5.86 14.38 -2.98
C ARG A 127 -4.54 13.68 -3.32
N GLY A 128 -4.58 12.76 -4.29
CA GLY A 128 -3.39 12.01 -4.74
C GLY A 128 -2.95 10.86 -3.83
N ARG A 129 -3.66 10.59 -2.72
CA ARG A 129 -3.38 9.45 -1.83
C ARG A 129 -3.93 8.12 -2.33
N ALA A 130 -4.93 8.16 -3.22
CA ALA A 130 -5.44 7.00 -3.92
C ALA A 130 -4.77 6.86 -5.30
N THR A 131 -4.51 5.63 -5.74
CA THR A 131 -4.03 5.38 -7.10
C THR A 131 -4.69 4.13 -7.65
N PRO A 132 -5.23 4.18 -8.88
CA PRO A 132 -5.83 3.01 -9.50
C PRO A 132 -4.77 1.93 -9.72
N ARG A 133 -5.09 0.72 -9.28
CA ARG A 133 -4.22 -0.45 -9.43
C ARG A 133 -4.74 -1.29 -10.59
N ASN A 134 -4.46 -0.80 -11.80
CA ASN A 134 -4.92 -1.44 -13.03
C ASN A 134 -3.85 -2.40 -13.56
N ALA A 135 -4.26 -3.39 -14.35
CA ALA A 135 -3.34 -4.31 -15.03
C ALA A 135 -2.26 -3.57 -15.85
N GLY A 136 -2.58 -2.39 -16.41
CA GLY A 136 -1.62 -1.55 -17.10
C GLY A 136 -0.43 -1.10 -16.24
N MET A 137 -0.61 -0.89 -14.94
CA MET A 137 0.50 -0.54 -14.04
C MET A 137 1.44 -1.72 -13.80
N ILE A 138 0.89 -2.95 -13.80
CA ILE A 138 1.68 -4.18 -13.71
C ILE A 138 2.52 -4.35 -14.98
N ILE A 139 1.89 -4.21 -16.16
CA ILE A 139 2.57 -4.29 -17.46
C ILE A 139 3.67 -3.23 -17.55
N LEU A 140 3.38 -1.99 -17.18
CA LEU A 140 4.37 -0.92 -17.15
C LEU A 140 5.54 -1.25 -16.22
N GLY A 141 5.26 -1.77 -15.02
CA GLY A 141 6.28 -2.22 -14.08
C GLY A 141 7.17 -3.31 -14.66
N LEU A 142 6.59 -4.31 -15.33
CA LEU A 142 7.33 -5.37 -16.01
C LEU A 142 8.22 -4.83 -17.13
N VAL A 143 7.69 -3.94 -17.99
CA VAL A 143 8.45 -3.30 -19.07
C VAL A 143 9.63 -2.49 -18.52
N LEU A 144 9.40 -1.68 -17.47
CA LEU A 144 10.47 -0.92 -16.82
C LEU A 144 11.52 -1.83 -16.19
N GLY A 145 11.10 -2.92 -15.55
CA GLY A 145 12.01 -3.94 -15.03
C GLY A 145 12.88 -4.55 -16.13
N LEU A 146 12.30 -4.88 -17.29
CA LEU A 146 13.04 -5.44 -18.43
C LEU A 146 14.03 -4.43 -19.02
N ILE A 147 13.65 -3.15 -19.12
CA ILE A 147 14.56 -2.08 -19.56
C ILE A 147 15.75 -1.97 -18.61
N VAL A 148 15.50 -1.98 -17.29
CA VAL A 148 16.58 -1.94 -16.29
C VAL A 148 17.50 -3.14 -16.43
N LEU A 149 16.95 -4.35 -16.56
CA LEU A 149 17.74 -5.55 -16.78
C LEU A 149 18.62 -5.46 -18.03
N PHE A 150 18.06 -4.96 -19.14
CA PHE A 150 18.78 -4.77 -20.40
C PHE A 150 19.92 -3.76 -20.25
N VAL A 151 19.64 -2.57 -19.69
CA VAL A 151 20.67 -1.54 -19.44
C VAL A 151 21.77 -2.07 -18.52
N SER A 152 21.40 -2.76 -17.45
CA SER A 152 22.34 -3.39 -16.53
C SER A 152 23.23 -4.42 -17.22
N PHE A 153 22.70 -5.18 -18.19
CA PHE A 153 23.50 -6.10 -18.99
C PHE A 153 24.57 -5.38 -19.82
N PHE A 154 24.29 -4.22 -20.44
CA PHE A 154 25.34 -3.46 -21.13
C PHE A 154 26.39 -2.91 -20.16
N ILE A 155 25.96 -2.41 -18.99
CA ILE A 155 26.87 -1.95 -17.94
C ILE A 155 27.79 -3.09 -17.50
N PHE A 156 27.25 -4.31 -17.35
CA PHE A 156 28.04 -5.50 -17.06
C PHE A 156 29.14 -5.73 -18.09
N LEU A 157 28.79 -5.72 -19.38
CA LEU A 157 29.75 -5.96 -20.47
C LEU A 157 30.88 -4.93 -20.45
N ILE A 158 30.55 -3.65 -20.23
CA ILE A 158 31.55 -2.57 -20.10
C ILE A 158 32.46 -2.81 -18.89
N ILE A 159 31.91 -3.23 -17.75
CA ILE A 159 32.70 -3.51 -16.54
C ILE A 159 33.67 -4.69 -16.77
N ILE A 160 33.22 -5.76 -17.43
CA ILE A 160 34.06 -6.92 -17.73
C ILE A 160 35.23 -6.53 -18.65
N ASP A 161 34.95 -5.72 -19.68
CA ASP A 161 35.97 -5.22 -20.61
C ASP A 161 37.03 -4.37 -19.90
N ILE A 162 36.60 -3.44 -19.04
CA ILE A 162 37.51 -2.55 -18.29
C ILE A 162 38.37 -3.32 -17.28
N LEU A 163 37.79 -4.30 -16.57
CA LEU A 163 38.50 -4.98 -15.48
C LEU A 163 39.45 -6.08 -15.96
N THR A 164 39.40 -6.48 -17.24
CA THR A 164 40.25 -7.54 -17.81
C THR A 164 40.33 -8.79 -16.93
N LEU A 165 39.18 -9.21 -16.37
CA LEU A 165 39.13 -10.29 -15.39
C LEU A 165 39.59 -11.62 -16.01
N PRO A 166 40.36 -12.45 -15.29
CA PRO A 166 40.65 -13.81 -15.73
C PRO A 166 39.35 -14.60 -15.94
N GLU A 167 39.35 -15.52 -16.90
CA GLU A 167 38.15 -16.28 -17.32
C GLU A 167 37.40 -16.93 -16.15
N ASN A 168 38.14 -17.43 -15.15
CA ASN A 168 37.58 -18.08 -13.96
C ASN A 168 36.72 -17.14 -13.09
N TYR A 169 37.01 -15.84 -13.08
CA TYR A 169 36.27 -14.85 -12.30
C TYR A 169 35.08 -14.27 -13.06
N ILE A 170 35.12 -14.27 -14.40
CA ILE A 170 34.03 -13.71 -15.23
C ILE A 170 32.70 -14.40 -14.91
N ILE A 171 32.70 -15.74 -14.81
CA ILE A 171 31.48 -16.51 -14.54
C ILE A 171 30.92 -16.14 -13.16
N MET A 172 31.77 -16.11 -12.13
CA MET A 172 31.35 -15.78 -10.76
C MET A 172 30.78 -14.35 -10.68
N VAL A 173 31.46 -13.37 -11.25
CA VAL A 173 31.00 -11.98 -11.28
C VAL A 173 29.69 -11.87 -12.08
N ALA A 174 29.56 -12.57 -13.20
CA ALA A 174 28.33 -12.62 -13.99
C ALA A 174 27.14 -13.12 -13.16
N ILE A 175 27.32 -14.19 -12.36
CA ILE A 175 26.27 -14.75 -11.52
C ILE A 175 25.79 -13.76 -10.47
N TYR A 176 26.72 -13.14 -9.72
CA TYR A 176 26.37 -12.16 -8.68
C TYR A 176 25.68 -10.94 -9.28
N PHE A 177 26.23 -10.44 -10.38
CA PHE A 177 25.69 -9.29 -11.08
C PHE A 177 24.28 -9.59 -11.59
N LEU A 178 24.12 -10.67 -12.35
CA LEU A 178 22.82 -11.08 -12.90
C LEU A 178 21.77 -11.30 -11.81
N THR A 179 22.11 -12.00 -10.72
CA THR A 179 21.18 -12.23 -9.60
C THR A 179 20.78 -10.90 -8.93
N GLY A 180 21.74 -10.00 -8.70
CA GLY A 180 21.49 -8.68 -8.13
C GLY A 180 20.59 -7.80 -8.99
N PHE A 181 20.82 -7.76 -10.31
CA PHE A 181 19.98 -6.98 -11.22
C PHE A 181 18.61 -7.61 -11.46
N MET A 182 18.50 -8.94 -11.41
CA MET A 182 17.20 -9.61 -11.42
C MET A 182 16.38 -9.24 -10.18
N LEU A 183 17.00 -9.20 -9.00
CA LEU A 183 16.36 -8.72 -7.77
C LEU A 183 15.89 -7.27 -7.93
N LEU A 184 16.76 -6.37 -8.40
CA LEU A 184 16.43 -4.95 -8.59
C LEU A 184 15.32 -4.75 -9.61
N SER A 185 15.38 -5.44 -10.76
CA SER A 185 14.40 -5.33 -11.83
C SER A 185 13.03 -5.85 -11.40
N SER A 186 13.00 -6.99 -10.70
CA SER A 186 11.78 -7.53 -10.11
C SER A 186 11.22 -6.61 -9.03
N TRP A 187 12.09 -6.00 -8.21
CA TRP A 187 11.68 -5.02 -7.22
C TRP A 187 11.01 -3.79 -7.84
N ILE A 188 11.53 -3.28 -8.95
CA ILE A 188 10.89 -2.19 -9.70
C ILE A 188 9.51 -2.63 -10.21
N ALA A 189 9.42 -3.81 -10.82
CA ALA A 189 8.15 -4.34 -11.32
C ALA A 189 7.11 -4.48 -10.18
N GLY A 190 7.52 -5.02 -9.04
CA GLY A 190 6.68 -5.12 -7.85
C GLY A 190 6.26 -3.77 -7.28
N PHE A 191 7.17 -2.80 -7.24
CA PHE A 191 6.89 -1.44 -6.75
C PHE A 191 5.78 -0.75 -7.55
N PHE A 192 5.80 -0.89 -8.88
CA PHE A 192 4.75 -0.35 -9.74
C PHE A 192 3.45 -1.16 -9.71
N ALA A 193 3.51 -2.46 -9.47
CA ALA A 193 2.33 -3.28 -9.22
C ALA A 193 1.57 -2.82 -7.95
N GLY A 194 2.30 -2.26 -6.98
CA GLY A 194 1.75 -1.50 -5.87
C GLY A 194 1.06 -2.31 -4.78
N ASN A 195 0.95 -3.64 -4.94
CA ASN A 195 0.44 -4.61 -3.96
C ASN A 195 1.51 -5.68 -3.73
N GLN A 196 1.74 -6.10 -2.49
CA GLN A 196 2.69 -7.15 -2.10
C GLN A 196 2.47 -8.50 -2.81
N MET A 197 1.24 -9.01 -2.83
CA MET A 197 0.87 -10.24 -3.53
C MET A 197 0.95 -10.10 -5.05
N ILE A 198 0.52 -8.97 -5.60
CA ILE A 198 0.66 -8.72 -7.05
C ILE A 198 2.13 -8.59 -7.43
N GLY A 199 2.95 -7.96 -6.59
CA GLY A 199 4.39 -7.86 -6.76
C GLY A 199 5.08 -9.22 -6.71
N LEU A 200 4.62 -10.13 -5.86
CA LEU A 200 5.06 -11.53 -5.85
C LEU A 200 4.76 -12.21 -7.19
N TYR A 201 3.53 -12.09 -7.71
CA TYR A 201 3.17 -12.64 -9.02
C TYR A 201 3.97 -11.99 -10.15
N ALA A 202 4.18 -10.67 -10.10
CA ALA A 202 5.03 -9.97 -11.06
C ALA A 202 6.45 -10.53 -11.08
N GLY A 203 7.02 -10.85 -9.90
CA GLY A 203 8.33 -11.50 -9.80
C GLY A 203 8.38 -12.90 -10.41
N ILE A 204 7.32 -13.71 -10.22
CA ILE A 204 7.20 -15.04 -10.86
C ILE A 204 7.14 -14.90 -12.39
N VAL A 205 6.28 -14.00 -12.89
CA VAL A 205 6.14 -13.73 -14.34
C VAL A 205 7.46 -13.21 -14.92
N PHE A 206 8.14 -12.33 -14.20
CA PHE A 206 9.44 -11.79 -14.61
C PHE A 206 10.50 -12.89 -14.74
N PHE A 207 10.59 -13.81 -13.77
CA PHE A 207 11.49 -14.95 -13.84
C PHE A 207 11.15 -15.87 -15.03
N ALA A 208 9.85 -16.13 -15.28
CA ALA A 208 9.43 -16.95 -16.42
C ALA A 208 9.85 -16.34 -17.76
N ILE A 209 9.66 -15.03 -17.95
CA ILE A 209 10.11 -14.29 -19.14
C ILE A 209 11.62 -14.42 -19.31
N PHE A 210 12.36 -14.27 -18.22
CA PHE A 210 13.81 -14.40 -18.22
C PHE A 210 14.30 -15.79 -18.62
N VAL A 211 13.69 -16.85 -18.08
CA VAL A 211 14.00 -18.24 -18.44
C VAL A 211 13.74 -18.48 -19.92
N VAL A 212 12.58 -18.05 -20.43
CA VAL A 212 12.25 -18.16 -21.87
C VAL A 212 13.26 -17.40 -22.72
N GLY A 213 13.65 -16.19 -22.31
CA GLY A 213 14.69 -15.41 -22.98
C GLY A 213 16.01 -16.19 -23.06
N ILE A 214 16.49 -16.74 -21.95
CA ILE A 214 17.72 -17.56 -21.94
C ILE A 214 17.62 -18.76 -22.89
N PHE A 215 16.51 -19.49 -22.85
CA PHE A 215 16.30 -20.67 -23.70
C PHE A 215 16.42 -20.35 -25.20
N LEU A 216 16.03 -19.15 -25.62
CA LEU A 216 16.13 -18.71 -27.00
C LEU A 216 17.56 -18.37 -27.44
N PHE A 217 18.41 -17.92 -26.52
CA PHE A 217 19.71 -17.34 -26.90
C PHE A 217 20.90 -18.29 -26.83
N LEU A 218 20.97 -19.31 -25.96
CA LEU A 218 22.18 -20.17 -25.90
C LEU A 218 22.02 -21.51 -25.16
N LYS A 219 22.57 -22.58 -25.75
CA LYS A 219 22.76 -23.90 -25.09
C LYS A 219 23.68 -23.83 -23.85
N VAL A 220 24.65 -22.91 -23.83
CA VAL A 220 25.64 -22.75 -22.74
C VAL A 220 25.01 -22.17 -21.48
N LEU A 221 23.93 -21.39 -21.59
CA LEU A 221 23.21 -20.83 -20.44
C LEU A 221 22.29 -21.83 -19.74
N LEU A 222 22.09 -23.03 -20.31
CA LEU A 222 21.30 -24.08 -19.66
C LEU A 222 21.95 -24.53 -18.34
N LEU A 223 23.30 -24.62 -18.30
CA LEU A 223 24.03 -24.95 -17.08
C LEU A 223 23.82 -23.87 -16.01
N TYR A 224 23.74 -22.60 -16.40
CA TYR A 224 23.43 -21.50 -15.48
C TYR A 224 22.05 -21.67 -14.86
N ILE A 225 21.02 -21.97 -15.66
CA ILE A 225 19.64 -22.17 -15.14
C ILE A 225 19.63 -23.33 -14.13
N VAL A 226 20.33 -24.43 -14.43
CA VAL A 226 20.34 -25.59 -13.52
C VAL A 226 21.04 -25.26 -12.20
N MET A 227 22.17 -24.56 -12.22
CA MET A 227 22.94 -24.28 -11.01
C MET A 227 22.40 -23.08 -10.21
N PHE A 228 21.95 -22.02 -10.87
CA PHE A 228 21.59 -20.73 -10.25
C PHE A 228 20.13 -20.33 -10.43
N GLY A 229 19.35 -21.09 -11.19
CA GLY A 229 17.92 -20.86 -11.38
C GLY A 229 17.15 -20.72 -10.07
N PRO A 230 17.32 -21.62 -9.07
CA PRO A 230 16.62 -21.51 -7.78
C PRO A 230 16.93 -20.21 -7.02
N PHE A 231 18.19 -19.78 -7.00
CA PHE A 231 18.59 -18.52 -6.35
C PHE A 231 18.06 -17.30 -7.09
N THR A 232 18.10 -17.33 -8.42
CA THR A 232 17.56 -16.25 -9.27
C THR A 232 16.05 -16.15 -9.13
N PHE A 233 15.35 -17.28 -9.06
CA PHE A 233 13.91 -17.33 -8.79
C PHE A 233 13.58 -16.72 -7.43
N LEU A 234 14.30 -17.12 -6.38
CA LEU A 234 14.10 -16.58 -5.03
C LEU A 234 14.36 -15.06 -5.03
N ALA A 235 15.42 -14.60 -5.70
CA ALA A 235 15.73 -13.18 -5.85
C ALA A 235 14.61 -12.40 -6.57
N CYS A 236 14.04 -12.97 -7.63
CA CYS A 236 12.91 -12.36 -8.33
C CYS A 236 11.67 -12.28 -7.44
N VAL A 237 11.29 -13.37 -6.77
CA VAL A 237 10.09 -13.42 -5.93
C VAL A 237 10.22 -12.46 -4.74
N THR A 238 11.37 -12.49 -4.05
CA THR A 238 11.64 -11.61 -2.91
C THR A 238 11.72 -10.15 -3.32
N GLY A 239 12.40 -9.85 -4.44
CA GLY A 239 12.45 -8.52 -5.03
C GLY A 239 11.05 -7.98 -5.32
N GLY A 240 10.26 -8.75 -6.07
CA GLY A 240 8.90 -8.36 -6.46
C GLY A 240 7.96 -8.18 -5.26
N TYR A 241 8.01 -9.10 -4.29
CA TYR A 241 7.28 -9.00 -3.03
C TYR A 241 7.64 -7.73 -2.26
N TRP A 242 8.94 -7.45 -2.09
CA TRP A 242 9.40 -6.30 -1.31
C TRP A 242 9.11 -4.98 -2.02
N GLY A 243 9.24 -4.95 -3.35
CA GLY A 243 8.81 -3.84 -4.18
C GLY A 243 7.33 -3.54 -3.98
N GLY A 244 6.48 -4.57 -4.09
CA GLY A 244 5.04 -4.48 -3.88
C GLY A 244 4.67 -3.96 -2.48
N ALA A 245 5.32 -4.48 -1.44
CA ALA A 245 5.13 -4.00 -0.07
C ALA A 245 5.47 -2.52 0.11
N LYS A 246 6.56 -2.04 -0.52
CA LYS A 246 6.94 -0.62 -0.48
C LYS A 246 5.98 0.26 -1.28
N GLY A 247 5.41 -0.26 -2.37
CA GLY A 247 4.34 0.38 -3.12
C GLY A 247 3.07 0.53 -2.29
N ASP A 248 2.67 -0.52 -1.59
CA ASP A 248 1.51 -0.56 -0.69
C ASP A 248 1.58 0.50 0.42
N MET A 249 2.78 0.78 0.93
CA MET A 249 2.99 1.77 1.99
C MET A 249 2.83 3.22 1.51
N LYS A 250 2.76 3.50 0.20
CA LYS A 250 2.68 4.86 -0.32
C LYS A 250 1.28 5.32 -0.66
N LYS A 251 0.40 4.40 -1.08
CA LYS A 251 -0.87 4.74 -1.73
C LYS A 251 -2.00 3.80 -1.29
N LEU A 252 -3.14 4.40 -0.97
CA LEU A 252 -4.37 3.69 -0.65
C LEU A 252 -4.99 3.06 -1.90
N TYR A 253 -5.73 1.98 -1.72
CA TYR A 253 -6.55 1.38 -2.78
C TYR A 253 -7.62 2.34 -3.25
N PRO A 254 -7.98 2.40 -4.54
CA PRO A 254 -9.08 3.24 -5.00
C PRO A 254 -10.41 2.76 -4.39
N ILE A 255 -11.37 3.68 -4.25
CA ILE A 255 -12.75 3.31 -3.89
C ILE A 255 -13.32 2.49 -5.04
N GLN A 256 -13.76 1.27 -4.75
CA GLN A 256 -14.52 0.48 -5.70
C GLN A 256 -15.95 0.99 -5.71
N ASP A 257 -16.34 1.61 -6.82
CA ASP A 257 -17.71 2.02 -7.05
C ASP A 257 -18.56 0.77 -7.33
N ARG A 258 -19.19 0.24 -6.27
CA ARG A 258 -20.09 -0.92 -6.35
C ARG A 258 -21.36 -0.62 -7.16
N SER A 259 -21.64 0.65 -7.47
CA SER A 259 -22.84 1.01 -8.24
C SER A 259 -22.74 0.63 -9.73
N ASN A 260 -21.56 0.22 -10.21
CA ASN A 260 -21.36 -0.22 -11.59
C ASN A 260 -20.93 -1.70 -11.67
N PRO A 261 -21.88 -2.65 -11.45
CA PRO A 261 -21.60 -4.10 -11.45
C PRO A 261 -21.06 -4.64 -12.78
N ARG A 262 -21.11 -3.86 -13.87
CA ARG A 262 -20.55 -4.26 -15.18
C ARG A 262 -19.03 -4.26 -15.25
N LYS A 263 -18.32 -3.70 -14.25
CA LYS A 263 -16.84 -3.67 -14.22
C LYS A 263 -16.21 -4.71 -13.31
N GLU A 264 -16.99 -5.46 -12.54
CA GLU A 264 -16.45 -6.64 -11.87
C GLU A 264 -16.21 -7.70 -12.94
N ALA A 265 -14.94 -7.85 -13.34
CA ALA A 265 -14.52 -8.93 -14.22
C ALA A 265 -15.06 -10.25 -13.66
N PRO A 266 -15.61 -11.14 -14.50
CA PRO A 266 -16.24 -12.36 -14.05
C PRO A 266 -15.25 -13.14 -13.18
N THR A 267 -15.45 -13.11 -11.87
CA THR A 267 -14.81 -14.02 -10.95
C THR A 267 -15.28 -15.40 -11.37
N VAL A 268 -14.39 -16.14 -12.02
CA VAL A 268 -14.58 -17.53 -12.41
C VAL A 268 -14.98 -18.27 -11.14
N SER A 269 -16.27 -18.55 -10.99
CA SER A 269 -16.76 -19.41 -9.93
C SER A 269 -16.28 -20.81 -10.26
N ASN A 270 -15.23 -21.26 -9.57
CA ASN A 270 -14.90 -22.68 -9.56
C ASN A 270 -16.04 -23.39 -8.83
N GLN A 271 -16.94 -24.00 -9.61
CA GLN A 271 -17.78 -25.12 -9.17
C GLN A 271 -16.95 -26.39 -9.15
#